data_AF-A0A435I3P2-F1
#
_entry.id   AF-A0A435I3P2-F1
#
_cell.length_a   1.000
_cell.length_b   1.000
_cell.length_c   1.000
_cell.angle_alpha   90.00
_cell.angle_beta   90.00
_cell.angle_gamma   90.00
#
_symmetry.space_group_name_H-M   'P 1'
#
loop_
_entity.id
_entity.type
_entity.pdbx_description
1 polymer ?
#
loop_
_entity_poly.entity_id
_entity_poly.type
_entity_poly.pdbx_seq_one_letter_code
_entity_poly.pdbx_strand_id
1 'polypeptide(L)'
;EYLKNPPSREKLIELIAAMGKKPRDLLREKGTPYAELDLGNPKWTDDEILDFMLAHPILINRPIVVTRLGVVLARPSEAVLDILSNPNIGPFVKEDGEVVVDTRGKRIA
;
A
#
# COMPACT_ATOMS: atom_id res chain seq x y z
N GLU A 1 0.77 -11.29 10.63
CA GLU A 1 -0.38 -10.55 10.06
C GLU A 1 -0.33 -9.11 10.57
N TYR A 2 -0.31 -8.10 9.68
CA TYR A 2 -0.12 -6.70 10.10
C TYR A 2 -1.27 -6.15 10.95
N LEU A 3 -2.48 -6.72 10.84
CA LEU A 3 -3.61 -6.37 11.71
C LEU A 3 -3.38 -6.83 13.15
N LYS A 4 -2.62 -7.90 13.35
CA LYS A 4 -2.25 -8.41 14.68
C LYS A 4 -0.97 -7.77 15.20
N ASN A 5 -0.04 -7.47 14.30
CA ASN A 5 1.26 -6.87 14.59
C ASN A 5 1.47 -5.65 13.65
N PRO A 6 0.82 -4.51 13.93
CA PRO A 6 1.01 -3.31 13.13
C PRO A 6 2.45 -2.77 13.25
N PRO A 7 2.94 -2.02 12.25
CA PRO A 7 4.19 -1.29 12.40
C PRO A 7 4.11 -0.28 13.54
N SER A 8 5.24 0.05 14.16
CA SER A 8 5.31 1.20 15.07
C SER A 8 5.04 2.50 14.33
N ARG A 9 4.77 3.60 15.07
CA ARG A 9 4.58 4.94 14.47
C ARG A 9 5.78 5.33 13.62
N GLU A 10 6.98 5.17 14.17
CA GLU A 10 8.25 5.50 13.51
C GLU A 10 8.41 4.68 12.23
N LYS A 11 8.10 3.39 12.28
CA LYS A 11 8.19 2.53 11.10
C LYS A 11 7.14 2.90 10.05
N LEU A 12 5.93 3.27 10.46
CA LEU A 12 4.90 3.70 9.52
C LEU A 12 5.29 5.00 8.82
N ILE A 13 5.84 5.97 9.55
CA ILE A 13 6.38 7.22 8.99
C ILE A 13 7.51 6.92 8.00
N GLU A 14 8.45 6.04 8.36
CA GLU A 14 9.55 5.62 7.50
C GLU A 14 9.02 5.01 6.18
N LEU A 15 8.03 4.13 6.25
CA LEU A 15 7.42 3.49 5.09
C LEU A 15 6.71 4.52 4.19
N ILE A 16 5.96 5.45 4.78
CA ILE A 16 5.25 6.52 4.05
C ILE A 16 6.24 7.41 3.29
N ALA A 17 7.31 7.82 3.97
CA ALA A 17 8.37 8.62 3.38
C ALA A 17 9.09 7.86 2.24
N ALA A 18 9.41 6.58 2.46
CA ALA A 18 10.07 5.74 1.44
C ALA A 18 9.21 5.52 0.19
N MET A 19 7.88 5.58 0.31
CA MET A 19 6.94 5.54 -0.83
C MET A 19 6.74 6.89 -1.50
N GLY A 20 7.26 7.99 -0.94
CA GLY A 20 7.00 9.36 -1.43
C GLY A 20 5.53 9.77 -1.30
N LYS A 21 4.83 9.27 -0.27
CA LYS A 21 3.40 9.50 -0.05
C LYS A 21 3.14 10.33 1.20
N LYS A 22 1.91 10.78 1.38
CA LYS A 22 1.39 11.32 2.64
C LYS A 22 0.61 10.25 3.40
N PRO A 23 0.42 10.38 4.74
CA PRO A 23 -0.41 9.47 5.51
C PRO A 23 -1.81 9.28 4.93
N ARG A 24 -2.44 10.35 4.42
CA ARG A 24 -3.75 10.27 3.77
C ARG A 24 -3.79 9.31 2.57
N ASP A 25 -2.72 9.19 1.81
CA ASP A 25 -2.65 8.31 0.64
C ASP A 25 -2.64 6.82 1.02
N LEU A 26 -2.35 6.52 2.30
CA LEU A 26 -2.36 5.16 2.84
C LEU A 26 -3.70 4.76 3.46
N LEU A 27 -4.68 5.67 3.54
CA LEU A 27 -5.98 5.33 4.11
C LEU A 27 -6.72 4.34 3.22
N ARG A 28 -7.16 3.25 3.83
CA ARG A 28 -8.10 2.32 3.23
C ARG A 28 -9.51 2.77 3.57
N GLU A 29 -10.33 3.06 2.56
CA GLU A 29 -11.72 3.45 2.78
C GLU A 29 -12.63 2.24 2.99
N LYS A 30 -12.66 1.32 2.02
CA LYS A 30 -13.63 0.21 1.98
C LYS A 30 -13.39 -0.83 3.08
N GLY A 31 -14.44 -1.10 3.85
CA GLY A 31 -14.46 -2.10 4.92
C GLY A 31 -13.68 -1.68 6.16
N THR A 32 -13.68 -0.38 6.46
CA THR A 32 -12.95 0.24 7.57
C THR A 32 -13.82 1.33 8.22
N PRO A 33 -13.45 1.85 9.40
CA PRO A 33 -14.17 2.96 10.03
C PRO A 33 -13.89 4.34 9.37
N TYR A 34 -13.30 4.41 8.17
CA TYR A 34 -12.92 5.66 7.50
C TYR A 34 -14.04 6.70 7.43
N ALA A 35 -15.24 6.28 7.05
CA ALA A 35 -16.40 7.17 6.94
C ALA A 35 -16.97 7.56 8.31
N GLU A 36 -17.02 6.60 9.24
CA GLU A 36 -17.50 6.81 10.62
C GLU A 36 -16.63 7.81 11.38
N LEU A 37 -15.32 7.82 11.10
CA LEU A 37 -14.32 8.72 11.68
C LEU A 37 -14.13 10.02 10.88
N ASP A 38 -14.88 10.24 9.80
CA ASP A 38 -14.79 11.44 8.95
C ASP A 38 -13.35 11.69 8.42
N LEU A 39 -12.60 10.64 8.08
CA LEU A 39 -11.17 10.77 7.75
C LEU A 39 -10.91 11.43 6.39
N GLY A 40 -11.93 11.52 5.54
CA GLY A 40 -11.88 12.29 4.29
C GLY A 40 -11.87 13.81 4.50
N ASN A 41 -12.25 14.28 5.69
CA ASN A 41 -12.31 15.71 5.98
C ASN A 41 -10.90 16.31 6.09
N PRO A 42 -10.56 17.37 5.33
CA PRO A 42 -9.23 17.97 5.32
C PRO A 42 -8.83 18.62 6.66
N LYS A 43 -9.74 18.70 7.64
CA LYS A 43 -9.42 19.16 9.00
C LYS A 43 -8.34 18.32 9.69
N TRP A 44 -8.26 17.01 9.38
CA TRP A 44 -7.30 16.13 10.03
C TRP A 44 -5.90 16.33 9.46
N THR A 45 -4.96 16.54 10.37
CA THR A 45 -3.53 16.64 10.11
C THR A 45 -2.91 15.28 9.80
N ASP A 46 -1.73 15.28 9.18
CA ASP A 46 -0.99 14.05 8.87
C ASP A 46 -0.67 13.24 10.14
N ASP A 47 -0.36 13.91 11.27
CA ASP A 47 -0.12 13.25 12.56
C ASP A 47 -1.38 12.60 13.14
N GLU A 48 -2.53 13.27 13.08
CA GLU A 48 -3.80 12.69 13.54
C GLU A 48 -4.20 11.50 12.67
N ILE A 49 -3.97 11.56 11.35
CA ILE A 49 -4.21 10.42 10.46
C ILE A 49 -3.33 9.23 10.83
N LEU A 50 -2.06 9.45 11.19
CA LEU A 50 -1.19 8.38 11.70
C LEU A 50 -1.72 7.79 13.01
N ASP A 51 -2.20 8.63 13.92
CA ASP A 51 -2.80 8.17 15.18
C ASP A 51 -4.04 7.30 14.94
N PHE A 52 -4.91 7.67 13.99
CA PHE A 52 -6.03 6.82 13.58
C PHE A 52 -5.56 5.48 12.99
N MET A 53 -4.51 5.47 12.16
CA MET A 53 -3.97 4.23 11.60
C MET A 53 -3.39 3.29 12.65
N LEU A 54 -2.76 3.83 13.69
CA LEU A 54 -2.20 3.05 14.79
C LEU A 54 -3.30 2.51 15.72
N ALA A 55 -4.32 3.32 15.99
CA ALA A 55 -5.49 2.89 16.76
C ALA A 55 -6.36 1.86 15.99
N HIS A 56 -6.43 1.99 14.67
CA HIS A 56 -7.20 1.12 13.80
C HIS A 56 -6.33 0.64 12.62
N PRO A 57 -5.46 -0.38 12.81
CA PRO A 57 -4.57 -0.89 11.75
C PRO A 57 -5.26 -1.27 10.44
N ILE A 58 -6.57 -1.58 10.49
CA ILE A 58 -7.38 -1.84 9.30
C ILE A 58 -7.47 -0.65 8.33
N LEU A 59 -7.25 0.57 8.81
CA LEU A 59 -7.16 1.79 8.01
C LEU A 59 -5.88 1.85 7.16
N ILE A 60 -4.85 1.05 7.46
CA ILE A 60 -3.63 1.00 6.65
C ILE A 60 -3.91 0.16 5.40
N ASN A 61 -3.83 0.80 4.24
CA ASN A 61 -4.03 0.16 2.95
C ASN A 61 -2.91 -0.87 2.66
N ARG A 62 -3.25 -1.92 1.90
CA ARG A 62 -2.42 -3.13 1.79
C ARG A 62 -2.34 -3.66 0.36
N PRO A 63 -1.27 -4.36 -0.06
CA PRO A 63 -0.04 -4.55 0.71
C PRO A 63 0.94 -3.39 0.51
N ILE A 64 1.69 -3.08 1.57
CA ILE A 64 2.92 -2.31 1.48
C ILE A 64 4.04 -3.34 1.34
N VAL A 65 4.86 -3.20 0.30
CA VAL A 65 5.97 -4.11 0.00
C VAL A 65 7.28 -3.36 0.13
N VAL A 66 8.24 -3.95 0.83
CA VAL A 66 9.59 -3.43 1.06
C VAL A 66 10.58 -4.39 0.40
N THR A 67 11.46 -3.86 -0.45
CA THR A 67 12.60 -4.60 -0.99
C THR A 67 13.87 -3.75 -0.83
N ARG A 68 15.02 -4.27 -1.28
CA ARG A 68 16.26 -3.48 -1.36
C ARG A 68 16.19 -2.35 -2.40
N LEU A 69 15.25 -2.41 -3.34
CA LEU A 69 15.12 -1.44 -4.43
C LEU A 69 14.14 -0.32 -4.09
N GLY A 70 13.26 -0.51 -3.10
CA GLY A 70 12.33 0.53 -2.68
C GLY A 70 11.17 0.01 -1.84
N VAL A 71 10.19 0.89 -1.61
CA VAL A 71 8.95 0.61 -0.90
C VAL A 71 7.78 1.05 -1.77
N VAL A 72 6.72 0.25 -1.86
CA VAL A 72 5.53 0.59 -2.63
C VAL A 72 4.25 0.13 -1.93
N LEU A 73 3.20 0.95 -2.03
CA LEU A 73 1.82 0.52 -1.80
C LEU A 73 1.34 -0.12 -3.10
N ALA A 74 1.27 -1.44 -3.16
CA ALA A 74 0.98 -2.18 -4.39
C ALA A 74 -0.52 -2.15 -4.72
N ARG A 75 -0.99 -0.95 -5.09
CA ARG A 75 -2.35 -0.64 -5.55
C ARG A 75 -2.24 0.24 -6.81
N PRO A 76 -2.29 -0.36 -8.01
CA PRO A 76 -2.61 -1.77 -8.30
C PRO A 76 -1.42 -2.74 -8.00
N SER A 77 -1.68 -4.05 -7.96
CA SER A 77 -0.73 -5.05 -7.41
C SER A 77 0.60 -5.13 -8.19
N GLU A 78 0.55 -4.93 -9.50
CA GLU A 78 1.67 -4.89 -10.44
C GLU A 78 2.67 -3.76 -10.16
N ALA A 79 2.31 -2.75 -9.36
CA ALA A 79 3.28 -1.74 -8.90
C ALA A 79 4.43 -2.37 -8.10
N VAL A 80 4.25 -3.58 -7.55
CA VAL A 80 5.35 -4.32 -6.92
C VAL A 80 6.48 -4.65 -7.88
N LEU A 81 6.20 -4.81 -9.19
CA LEU A 81 7.19 -5.20 -10.19
C LEU A 81 8.32 -4.17 -10.32
N ASP A 82 8.03 -2.91 -10.00
CA ASP A 82 9.00 -1.81 -10.07
C ASP A 82 10.11 -1.94 -9.02
N ILE A 83 9.88 -2.72 -7.95
CA ILE A 83 10.82 -2.87 -6.84
C ILE A 83 11.31 -4.32 -6.67
N LEU A 84 11.01 -5.24 -7.58
CA LEU A 84 11.51 -6.62 -7.51
C LEU A 84 12.94 -6.72 -8.05
N SER A 85 13.83 -7.39 -7.32
CA SER A 85 15.20 -7.65 -7.77
C SER A 85 15.27 -8.50 -9.05
N ASN A 86 14.26 -9.34 -9.28
CA ASN A 86 14.08 -10.06 -10.53
C ASN A 86 12.71 -9.69 -11.14
N PRO A 87 12.65 -8.70 -12.04
CA PRO A 87 11.40 -8.28 -12.67
C PRO A 87 10.89 -9.27 -13.74
N ASN A 88 11.75 -10.17 -14.22
CA ASN A 88 11.41 -11.17 -15.24
C ASN A 88 10.75 -12.40 -14.57
N ILE A 89 9.51 -12.23 -14.14
CA ILE A 89 8.72 -13.29 -13.47
C ILE A 89 8.01 -14.25 -14.44
N GLY A 90 8.17 -14.03 -15.76
CA GLY A 90 7.41 -14.73 -16.78
C GLY A 90 5.97 -14.20 -16.90
N PRO A 91 5.10 -14.90 -17.64
CA PRO A 91 3.72 -14.47 -17.84
C PRO A 91 2.96 -14.43 -16.51
N PHE A 92 2.22 -13.35 -16.27
CA PHE A 92 1.48 -13.15 -15.02
C PHE A 92 0.07 -12.66 -15.30
N VAL A 93 -0.91 -13.40 -14.78
CA VAL A 93 -2.33 -13.13 -14.91
C VAL A 93 -2.90 -13.05 -13.49
N LYS A 94 -3.63 -11.97 -13.19
CA LYS A 94 -4.32 -11.79 -11.91
C LYS A 94 -5.48 -12.78 -11.77
N GLU A 95 -5.99 -12.92 -10.55
CA GLU A 95 -7.11 -13.84 -10.25
C GLU A 95 -8.39 -13.52 -11.02
N ASP A 96 -8.59 -12.28 -11.42
CA ASP A 96 -9.73 -11.81 -12.23
C ASP A 96 -9.51 -11.98 -13.74
N GLY A 97 -8.38 -12.54 -14.16
CA GLY A 97 -8.03 -12.76 -15.56
C GLY A 97 -7.29 -11.60 -16.22
N GLU A 98 -7.01 -10.51 -15.51
CA GLU A 98 -6.23 -9.41 -16.06
C GLU A 98 -4.78 -9.83 -16.33
N VAL A 99 -4.31 -9.66 -17.57
CA VAL A 99 -2.94 -9.99 -17.98
C VAL A 99 -2.02 -8.82 -17.67
N VAL A 100 -1.08 -9.01 -16.74
CA VAL A 100 -0.06 -8.00 -16.38
C VAL A 100 1.19 -8.16 -17.23
N VAL A 101 1.63 -9.40 -17.43
CA VAL A 101 2.81 -9.75 -18.25
C VAL A 101 2.40 -10.81 -19.26
N ASP A 102 2.61 -10.52 -20.55
CA ASP A 102 2.24 -11.44 -21.63
C ASP A 102 3.19 -12.63 -21.76
N THR A 103 2.87 -13.56 -22.66
CA THR A 103 3.67 -14.77 -22.94
C THR A 103 5.09 -14.47 -23.46
N ARG A 104 5.35 -13.24 -23.89
CA ARG A 104 6.66 -12.76 -24.37
C ARG A 104 7.41 -11.97 -23.29
N GLY A 105 6.87 -11.88 -22.07
CA GLY A 105 7.47 -11.14 -20.97
C GLY A 105 7.25 -9.62 -21.03
N LYS A 106 6.38 -9.14 -21.92
CA LYS A 106 6.07 -7.70 -22.03
C LYS A 106 5.00 -7.32 -21.00
N ARG A 107 5.26 -6.24 -20.25
CA ARG A 107 4.26 -5.62 -19.36
C ARG A 107 3.13 -4.98 -20.16
N ILE A 108 1.89 -5.32 -19.82
CA ILE A 108 0.67 -4.86 -20.49
C ILE A 108 -0.12 -3.90 -19.61
N ALA A 109 -0.02 -4.04 -18.28
CA ALA A 109 -0.63 -3.18 -17.26
C ALA A 109 0.43 -2.58 -16.32
#